data_AF-A0A841YWD2-F1
#
_entry.id   AF-A0A841YWD2-F1
#
_cell.length_a   1.000
_cell.length_b   1.000
_cell.length_c   1.000
_cell.angle_alpha   90.00
_cell.angle_beta   90.00
_cell.angle_gamma   90.00
#
_symmetry.space_group_name_H-M   'P 1'
#
loop_
_entity.id
_entity.type
_entity.pdbx_description
1 polymer ?
#
loop_
_entity_poly.entity_id
_entity_poly.type
_entity_poly.pdbx_seq_one_letter_code
_entity_poly.pdbx_strand_id
1 'polypeptide(L)'
;MKKTTLRERLALDPRVAKVLISMIICVFLYPFFGKYIVYPTYVFNAIYVTAQLTKGATYKSSIERIIGTIAGGLTGVVFYFIVPDHHFLMIPIAATIAVLWGYLFVGKFTPVMAVITVMVLVGKGEGEPVLYINNRMIDTLIGLTIGFLVYALYPKKKTEMNRVFYDHAKACLTQIEKIRVKYQKQEALHDDLIAAWKALQALKQERMTIVNDSSFVPKVEDSEPMLSLIHDLEQMLHNLEILYHHPISEDREPGLQEVISFHEETLDRLYGKTVQEIKVI
;
A
#
# COMPACT_ATOMS: atom_id res chain seq x y z
N MET A 1 -22.25 -6.26 19.43
CA MET A 1 -21.74 -4.99 18.88
C MET A 1 -20.61 -4.48 19.75
N LYS A 2 -19.36 -4.51 19.27
CA LYS A 2 -18.18 -4.05 20.02
C LYS A 2 -18.24 -2.51 20.11
N LYS A 3 -18.25 -1.94 21.33
CA LYS A 3 -18.21 -0.49 21.55
C LYS A 3 -16.85 0.03 21.10
N THR A 4 -16.78 0.61 19.90
CA THR A 4 -15.58 1.34 19.44
C THR A 4 -15.39 2.59 20.29
N THR A 5 -14.19 2.73 20.84
CA THR A 5 -13.82 3.84 21.72
C THR A 5 -13.61 5.14 20.92
N LEU A 6 -13.83 6.30 21.53
CA LEU A 6 -13.73 7.61 20.86
C LEU A 6 -12.34 7.84 20.24
N ARG A 7 -11.29 7.27 20.85
CA ARG A 7 -9.91 7.26 20.32
C ARG A 7 -9.77 6.47 19.01
N GLU A 8 -10.47 5.35 18.85
CA GLU A 8 -10.47 4.58 17.60
C GLU A 8 -11.23 5.31 16.48
N ARG A 9 -12.21 6.16 16.81
CA ARG A 9 -12.90 7.03 15.85
C ARG A 9 -12.07 8.26 15.44
N LEU A 10 -11.22 8.74 16.36
CA LEU A 10 -10.30 9.86 16.15
C LEU A 10 -8.97 9.45 15.51
N ALA A 11 -8.67 8.15 15.45
CA ALA A 11 -7.60 7.62 14.62
C ALA A 11 -7.99 7.79 13.16
N LEU A 12 -7.79 9.00 12.64
CA LEU A 12 -8.08 9.37 11.27
C LEU A 12 -7.35 8.42 10.32
N ASP A 13 -8.11 7.85 9.39
CA ASP A 13 -7.56 7.15 8.24
C ASP A 13 -6.51 8.06 7.59
N PRO A 14 -5.26 7.59 7.35
CA PRO A 14 -4.22 8.36 6.69
C PRO A 14 -4.66 9.01 5.38
N ARG A 15 -5.59 8.38 4.66
CA ARG A 15 -6.23 8.93 3.46
C ARG A 15 -7.02 10.19 3.78
N VAL A 16 -7.89 10.12 4.79
CA VAL A 16 -8.72 11.25 5.23
C VAL A 16 -7.85 12.37 5.78
N ALA A 17 -6.82 12.05 6.55
CA ALA A 17 -5.87 13.04 7.04
C ALA A 17 -5.17 13.81 5.89
N LYS A 18 -4.67 13.10 4.88
CA LYS A 18 -4.05 13.72 3.69
C LYS A 18 -5.03 14.63 2.94
N VAL A 19 -6.29 14.21 2.78
CA VAL A 19 -7.34 15.04 2.15
C VAL A 19 -7.57 16.31 2.96
N LEU A 20 -7.80 16.20 4.27
CA LEU A 20 -8.08 17.35 5.13
C LEU A 20 -6.93 18.36 5.14
N ILE A 21 -5.68 17.88 5.24
CA ILE A 21 -4.50 18.74 5.15
C ILE A 21 -4.43 19.44 3.79
N SER A 22 -4.68 18.71 2.70
CA SER A 22 -4.71 19.28 1.35
C SER A 22 -5.79 20.35 1.20
N MET A 23 -6.97 20.14 1.80
CA MET A 23 -8.06 21.13 1.80
C MET A 23 -7.70 22.39 2.59
N ILE A 24 -7.07 22.24 3.76
CA ILE A 24 -6.60 23.38 4.55
C ILE A 24 -5.59 24.19 3.72
N ILE A 25 -4.64 23.53 3.05
CA ILE A 25 -3.68 24.18 2.15
C ILE A 25 -4.40 24.92 1.01
N CYS A 26 -5.43 24.31 0.41
CA CYS A 26 -6.23 24.99 -0.60
C CYS A 26 -6.87 26.28 -0.07
N VAL A 27 -7.47 26.27 1.14
CA VAL A 27 -8.07 27.46 1.75
C VAL A 27 -7.05 28.60 1.87
N PHE A 28 -5.81 28.28 2.26
CA PHE A 28 -4.73 29.28 2.33
C PHE A 28 -4.19 29.71 0.97
N LEU A 29 -4.24 28.84 -0.04
CA LEU A 29 -3.78 29.16 -1.40
C LEU A 29 -4.79 29.96 -2.21
N TYR A 30 -6.10 29.81 -1.97
CA TYR A 30 -7.15 30.50 -2.73
C TYR A 30 -7.01 32.03 -2.79
N PRO A 31 -6.65 32.75 -1.71
CA PRO A 31 -6.41 34.19 -1.78
C PRO A 31 -5.28 34.60 -2.73
N PHE A 32 -4.28 33.74 -2.95
CA PHE A 32 -3.11 34.04 -3.77
C PHE A 32 -3.25 33.52 -5.22
N PHE A 33 -3.83 32.32 -5.37
CA PHE A 33 -3.96 31.61 -6.65
C PHE A 33 -5.37 31.61 -7.22
N GLY A 34 -6.35 32.23 -6.53
CA GLY A 34 -7.76 32.25 -6.96
C GLY A 34 -8.00 32.87 -8.34
N LYS A 35 -7.07 33.69 -8.86
CA LYS A 35 -7.12 34.17 -10.24
C LYS A 35 -6.80 33.09 -11.29
N TYR A 36 -6.04 32.07 -10.91
CA TYR A 36 -5.65 30.95 -11.78
C TYR A 36 -6.56 29.73 -11.58
N ILE A 37 -7.26 29.66 -10.45
CA ILE A 37 -8.21 28.58 -10.14
C ILE A 37 -9.60 29.03 -10.55
N VAL A 38 -10.02 28.62 -11.74
CA VAL A 38 -11.34 28.99 -12.28
C VAL A 38 -12.43 28.10 -11.70
N TYR A 39 -12.14 26.80 -11.53
CA TYR A 39 -13.10 25.83 -11.02
C TYR A 39 -12.53 25.04 -9.82
N PRO A 40 -12.79 25.52 -8.59
CA PRO A 40 -12.40 24.87 -7.33
C PRO A 40 -12.71 23.38 -7.25
N THR A 41 -13.82 22.96 -7.85
CA THR A 41 -14.30 21.57 -7.86
C THR A 41 -13.30 20.60 -8.52
N TYR A 42 -12.53 21.06 -9.51
CA TYR A 42 -11.56 20.21 -10.20
C TYR A 42 -10.28 20.02 -9.40
N VAL A 43 -9.85 21.06 -8.68
CA VAL A 43 -8.76 21.00 -7.70
C VAL A 43 -9.09 19.98 -6.61
N PHE A 44 -10.28 20.06 -6.01
CA PHE A 44 -10.70 19.13 -4.96
C PHE A 44 -10.84 17.70 -5.47
N ASN A 45 -11.44 17.52 -6.64
CA ASN A 45 -11.52 16.20 -7.25
C ASN A 45 -10.10 15.63 -7.44
N ALA A 46 -9.13 16.43 -7.88
CA ALA A 46 -7.74 15.99 -8.06
C ALA A 46 -7.13 15.54 -6.73
N ILE A 47 -7.33 16.31 -5.66
CA ILE A 47 -6.89 15.95 -4.30
C ILE A 47 -7.51 14.64 -3.81
N TYR A 48 -8.81 14.42 -4.00
CA TYR A 48 -9.46 13.18 -3.55
C TYR A 48 -8.93 11.94 -4.25
N VAL A 49 -8.57 12.09 -5.52
CA VAL A 49 -8.05 11.02 -6.36
C VAL A 49 -6.57 10.76 -6.08
N THR A 50 -5.78 11.79 -5.75
CA THR A 50 -4.36 11.66 -5.38
C THR A 50 -4.14 11.32 -3.93
N ALA A 51 -5.09 11.60 -3.05
CA ALA A 51 -5.11 11.05 -1.71
C ALA A 51 -5.48 9.56 -1.78
N GLN A 52 -4.61 8.76 -2.40
CA GLN A 52 -4.59 7.32 -2.20
C GLN A 52 -3.74 7.02 -0.98
N LEU A 53 -3.95 5.84 -0.43
CA LEU A 53 -3.08 5.33 0.63
C LEU A 53 -1.63 5.25 0.12
N THR A 54 -1.46 5.04 -1.20
CA THR A 54 -0.22 4.52 -1.74
C THR A 54 0.52 5.32 -2.79
N LYS A 55 1.87 5.26 -2.82
CA LYS A 55 2.66 5.97 -3.85
C LYS A 55 2.34 5.45 -5.25
N GLY A 56 2.28 4.12 -5.41
CA GLY A 56 1.98 3.48 -6.68
C GLY A 56 0.59 3.84 -7.20
N ALA A 57 -0.43 3.76 -6.34
CA ALA A 57 -1.80 4.14 -6.73
C ALA A 57 -1.94 5.66 -6.92
N THR A 58 -1.29 6.48 -6.10
CA THR A 58 -1.27 7.95 -6.27
C THR A 58 -0.66 8.31 -7.62
N TYR A 59 0.50 7.75 -7.96
CA TYR A 59 1.17 8.01 -9.23
C TYR A 59 0.37 7.50 -10.42
N LYS A 60 -0.08 6.24 -10.38
CA LYS A 60 -0.91 5.64 -11.42
C LYS A 60 -2.18 6.44 -11.66
N SER A 61 -2.89 6.80 -10.59
CA SER A 61 -4.14 7.56 -10.67
C SER A 61 -3.93 9.00 -11.15
N SER A 62 -2.82 9.62 -10.76
CA SER A 62 -2.44 10.95 -11.26
C SER A 62 -2.15 10.93 -12.76
N ILE A 63 -1.39 9.95 -13.23
CA ILE A 63 -1.06 9.78 -14.66
C ILE A 63 -2.31 9.47 -15.47
N GLU A 64 -3.15 8.53 -15.01
CA GLU A 64 -4.45 8.23 -15.64
C GLU A 64 -5.32 9.49 -15.78
N ARG A 65 -5.23 10.40 -14.81
CA ARG A 65 -6.00 11.63 -14.82
C ARG A 65 -5.42 12.70 -15.71
N ILE A 66 -4.10 12.85 -15.78
CA ILE A 66 -3.45 13.75 -16.73
C ILE A 66 -3.76 13.29 -18.16
N ILE A 67 -3.49 12.02 -18.46
CA ILE A 67 -3.78 11.44 -19.78
C ILE A 67 -5.27 11.52 -20.09
N GLY A 68 -6.12 11.19 -19.10
CA GLY A 68 -7.57 11.23 -19.26
C GLY A 68 -8.12 12.62 -19.52
N THR A 69 -7.54 13.65 -18.89
CA THR A 69 -7.94 15.05 -19.08
C THR A 69 -7.50 15.59 -20.44
N ILE A 70 -6.26 15.27 -20.85
CA ILE A 70 -5.73 15.69 -22.15
C ILE A 70 -6.48 14.99 -23.28
N ALA A 71 -6.57 13.66 -23.24
CA ALA A 71 -7.20 12.88 -24.30
C ALA A 71 -8.71 13.14 -24.36
N GLY A 72 -9.43 13.08 -23.23
CA GLY A 72 -10.86 13.36 -23.18
C GLY A 72 -11.20 14.81 -23.55
N GLY A 73 -10.36 15.75 -23.12
CA GLY A 73 -10.46 17.15 -23.54
C GLY A 73 -10.35 17.31 -25.05
N LEU A 74 -9.30 16.75 -25.65
CA LEU A 74 -9.07 16.82 -27.09
C LEU A 74 -10.19 16.15 -27.89
N THR A 75 -10.66 14.97 -27.47
CA THR A 75 -11.84 14.32 -28.08
C THR A 75 -13.05 15.24 -28.02
N GLY A 76 -13.31 15.89 -26.88
CA GLY A 76 -14.40 16.84 -26.73
C GLY A 76 -14.31 18.02 -27.70
N VAL A 77 -13.13 18.63 -27.87
CA VAL A 77 -12.93 19.74 -28.82
C VAL A 77 -13.14 19.29 -30.26
N VAL A 78 -12.57 18.15 -30.63
CA VAL A 78 -12.67 17.64 -32.01
C VAL A 78 -14.15 17.40 -32.37
N PHE A 79 -14.91 16.73 -31.49
CA PHE A 79 -16.32 16.48 -31.74
C PHE A 79 -17.17 17.75 -31.70
N TYR A 80 -16.81 18.71 -30.85
CA TYR A 80 -17.45 20.03 -30.83
C TYR A 80 -17.39 20.74 -32.20
N PHE A 81 -16.25 20.69 -32.89
CA PHE A 81 -16.11 21.31 -34.21
C PHE A 81 -16.71 20.50 -35.35
N ILE A 82 -16.79 19.16 -35.23
CA ILE A 82 -17.34 18.30 -36.29
C ILE A 82 -18.87 18.30 -36.28
N VAL A 83 -19.52 18.33 -35.11
CA VAL A 83 -20.99 18.22 -35.00
C VAL A 83 -21.59 19.28 -34.06
N PRO A 84 -21.50 20.58 -34.40
CA PRO A 84 -21.87 21.66 -33.48
C PRO A 84 -23.36 21.69 -33.07
N ASP A 85 -24.29 21.17 -33.90
CA ASP A 85 -25.73 21.40 -33.71
C ASP A 85 -26.54 20.18 -33.22
N HIS A 86 -25.92 19.01 -33.03
CA HIS A 86 -26.62 17.78 -32.63
C HIS A 86 -26.14 17.22 -31.29
N HIS A 87 -26.24 18.01 -30.22
CA HIS A 87 -25.77 17.66 -28.87
C HIS A 87 -26.25 16.30 -28.35
N PHE A 88 -27.53 15.97 -28.57
CA PHE A 88 -28.13 14.70 -28.11
C PHE A 88 -27.49 13.45 -28.74
N LEU A 89 -26.97 13.56 -29.96
CA LEU A 89 -26.30 12.47 -30.66
C LEU A 89 -24.77 12.54 -30.47
N MET A 90 -24.21 13.75 -30.52
CA MET A 90 -22.78 14.00 -30.41
C MET A 90 -22.21 13.51 -29.07
N ILE A 91 -22.88 13.81 -27.94
CA ILE A 91 -22.39 13.47 -26.60
C ILE A 91 -22.21 11.95 -26.41
N PRO A 92 -23.22 11.10 -26.64
CA PRO A 92 -23.06 9.65 -26.47
C PRO A 92 -22.08 9.04 -27.47
N ILE A 93 -22.01 9.54 -28.71
CA ILE A 93 -21.03 9.07 -29.72
C ILE A 93 -19.60 9.41 -29.28
N ALA A 94 -19.35 10.66 -28.90
CA ALA A 94 -18.04 11.11 -28.45
C ALA A 94 -17.60 10.40 -27.15
N ALA A 95 -18.53 10.15 -26.22
CA ALA A 95 -18.25 9.37 -25.02
C ALA A 95 -17.87 7.92 -25.34
N THR A 96 -18.59 7.28 -26.27
CA THR A 96 -18.29 5.91 -26.73
C THR A 96 -16.90 5.82 -27.37
N ILE A 97 -16.56 6.80 -28.21
CA ILE A 97 -15.25 6.89 -28.85
C ILE A 97 -14.14 7.17 -27.82
N ALA A 98 -14.39 8.03 -26.84
CA ALA A 98 -13.45 8.28 -25.75
C ALA A 98 -13.18 7.04 -24.90
N VAL A 99 -14.20 6.21 -24.64
CA VAL A 99 -14.03 4.90 -23.97
C VAL A 99 -13.19 3.96 -24.83
N LEU A 100 -13.49 3.88 -26.13
CA LEU A 100 -12.76 3.04 -27.08
C LEU A 100 -11.28 3.46 -27.17
N TRP A 101 -10.99 4.75 -27.24
CA TRP A 101 -9.64 5.30 -27.19
C TRP A 101 -8.95 5.00 -25.87
N GLY A 102 -9.64 5.16 -24.73
CA GLY A 102 -9.09 4.79 -23.43
C GLY A 102 -8.69 3.32 -23.36
N TYR A 103 -9.51 2.43 -23.92
CA TYR A 103 -9.19 1.01 -23.99
C TYR A 103 -8.01 0.71 -24.93
N LEU A 104 -7.98 1.31 -26.12
CA LEU A 104 -6.93 1.08 -27.13
C LEU A 104 -5.56 1.65 -26.74
N PHE A 105 -5.51 2.86 -26.17
CA PHE A 105 -4.25 3.54 -25.84
C PHE A 105 -3.73 3.23 -24.44
N VAL A 106 -4.60 2.92 -23.48
CA VAL A 106 -4.22 2.69 -22.08
C VAL A 106 -4.35 1.22 -21.66
N GLY A 107 -4.91 0.36 -22.52
CA GLY A 107 -5.09 -1.07 -22.27
C GLY A 107 -6.09 -1.40 -21.16
N LYS A 108 -6.87 -0.41 -20.70
CA LYS A 108 -7.84 -0.56 -19.62
C LYS A 108 -8.96 0.47 -19.75
N PHE A 109 -10.13 0.14 -19.20
CA PHE A 109 -11.24 1.08 -19.11
C PHE A 109 -10.84 2.28 -18.24
N THR A 110 -10.85 3.48 -18.84
CA THR A 110 -10.48 4.74 -18.17
C THR A 110 -11.71 5.67 -18.13
N PRO A 111 -12.55 5.58 -17.09
CA PRO A 111 -13.81 6.35 -17.00
C PRO A 111 -13.60 7.86 -17.09
N VAL A 112 -12.42 8.33 -16.64
CA VAL A 112 -12.04 9.74 -16.60
C VAL A 112 -12.09 10.37 -18.00
N MET A 113 -11.68 9.66 -19.05
CA MET A 113 -11.73 10.17 -20.42
C MET A 113 -13.16 10.47 -20.85
N ALA A 114 -14.06 9.50 -20.70
CA ALA A 114 -15.45 9.64 -21.10
C ALA A 114 -16.16 10.77 -20.34
N VAL A 115 -15.96 10.84 -19.02
CA VAL A 115 -16.55 11.89 -18.18
C VAL A 115 -16.07 13.28 -18.61
N ILE A 116 -14.78 13.42 -18.93
CA ILE A 116 -14.23 14.72 -19.35
C ILE A 116 -14.73 15.11 -20.74
N THR A 117 -14.77 14.17 -21.70
CA THR A 117 -15.35 14.41 -23.02
C THR A 117 -16.79 14.91 -22.91
N VAL A 118 -17.62 14.25 -22.09
CA VAL A 118 -19.01 14.67 -21.86
C VAL A 118 -19.05 16.05 -21.21
N MET A 119 -18.24 16.31 -20.18
CA MET A 119 -18.18 17.60 -19.51
C MET A 119 -17.79 18.75 -20.44
N VAL A 120 -16.87 18.54 -21.39
CA VAL A 120 -16.49 19.56 -22.39
C VAL A 120 -17.64 19.84 -23.34
N LEU A 121 -18.31 18.79 -23.83
CA LEU A 121 -19.41 18.92 -24.79
C LEU A 121 -20.69 19.50 -24.16
N VAL A 122 -20.94 19.24 -22.87
CA VAL A 122 -22.03 19.83 -22.09
C VAL A 122 -21.68 21.24 -21.61
N GLY A 123 -20.42 21.49 -21.25
CA GLY A 123 -19.90 22.78 -20.78
C GLY A 123 -19.93 23.90 -21.83
N LYS A 124 -20.31 23.59 -23.08
CA LYS A 124 -20.59 24.55 -24.17
C LYS A 124 -21.50 25.71 -23.73
N GLY A 125 -22.35 25.52 -22.72
CA GLY A 125 -23.24 26.56 -22.21
C GLY A 125 -22.57 27.74 -21.50
N GLU A 126 -21.31 27.61 -21.06
CA GLU A 126 -20.65 28.61 -20.20
C GLU A 126 -19.41 29.30 -20.80
N GLY A 127 -18.95 28.94 -22.00
CA GLY A 127 -17.81 29.60 -22.66
C GLY A 127 -17.18 28.83 -23.83
N GLU A 128 -16.03 29.32 -24.35
CA GLU A 128 -15.26 28.64 -25.39
C GLU A 128 -14.71 27.29 -24.88
N PRO A 129 -14.98 26.15 -25.55
CA PRO A 129 -14.54 24.82 -25.12
C PRO A 129 -13.03 24.68 -24.92
N VAL A 130 -12.24 25.44 -25.70
CA VAL A 130 -10.78 25.46 -25.61
C VAL A 130 -10.32 26.12 -24.32
N LEU A 131 -10.92 27.25 -23.95
CA LEU A 131 -10.63 27.95 -22.70
C LEU A 131 -11.01 27.09 -21.49
N TYR A 132 -12.16 26.41 -21.58
CA TYR A 132 -12.62 25.49 -20.55
C TYR A 132 -11.64 24.34 -20.29
N ILE A 133 -11.09 23.72 -21.34
CA ILE A 133 -10.10 22.64 -21.19
C ILE A 133 -8.79 23.17 -20.60
N ASN A 134 -8.33 24.33 -21.04
CA ASN A 134 -7.11 24.93 -20.50
C ASN A 134 -7.23 25.18 -19.00
N ASN A 135 -8.34 25.80 -18.57
CA ASN A 135 -8.64 26.03 -17.16
C ASN A 135 -8.73 24.71 -16.39
N ARG A 136 -9.38 23.69 -16.96
CA ARG A 136 -9.49 22.36 -16.35
C ARG A 136 -8.16 21.65 -16.19
N MET A 137 -7.25 21.76 -17.18
CA MET A 137 -5.91 21.20 -17.07
C MET A 137 -5.12 21.88 -15.95
N ILE A 138 -5.15 23.22 -15.88
CA ILE A 138 -4.46 23.99 -14.84
C ILE A 138 -5.00 23.63 -13.46
N ASP A 139 -6.32 23.62 -13.27
CA ASP A 139 -6.96 23.27 -11.99
C ASP A 139 -6.61 21.83 -11.56
N THR A 140 -6.61 20.90 -12.51
CA THR A 140 -6.23 19.50 -12.23
C THR A 140 -4.76 19.41 -11.83
N LEU A 141 -3.85 20.07 -12.55
CA LEU A 141 -2.42 20.08 -12.23
C LEU A 141 -2.15 20.68 -10.84
N ILE A 142 -2.81 21.79 -10.50
CA ILE A 142 -2.70 22.42 -9.17
C ILE A 142 -3.13 21.43 -8.08
N GLY A 143 -4.30 20.79 -8.24
CA GLY A 143 -4.78 19.83 -7.25
C GLY A 143 -3.93 18.56 -7.16
N LEU A 144 -3.37 18.09 -8.28
CA LEU A 144 -2.40 16.99 -8.27
C LEU A 144 -1.13 17.39 -7.51
N THR A 145 -0.56 18.57 -7.77
CA THR A 145 0.64 19.07 -7.11
C THR A 145 0.44 19.22 -5.60
N ILE A 146 -0.69 19.79 -5.16
CA ILE A 146 -1.00 19.91 -3.73
C ILE A 146 -1.12 18.51 -3.09
N GLY A 147 -1.85 17.59 -3.72
CA GLY A 147 -2.00 16.22 -3.22
C GLY A 147 -0.66 15.47 -3.12
N PHE A 148 0.23 15.62 -4.12
CA PHE A 148 1.58 15.06 -4.08
C PHE A 148 2.46 15.68 -3.01
N LEU A 149 2.39 17.00 -2.83
CA LEU A 149 3.17 17.71 -1.82
C LEU A 149 2.76 17.26 -0.41
N VAL A 150 1.45 17.17 -0.14
CA VAL A 150 0.94 16.65 1.12
C VAL A 150 1.34 15.19 1.30
N TYR A 151 1.24 14.36 0.27
CA TYR A 151 1.71 12.98 0.32
C TYR A 151 3.20 12.89 0.68
N ALA A 152 4.04 13.74 0.09
CA ALA A 152 5.49 13.73 0.30
C ALA A 152 5.89 14.19 1.71
N LEU A 153 5.15 15.17 2.27
CA LEU A 153 5.39 15.73 3.59
C LEU A 153 4.71 14.93 4.72
N TYR A 154 3.71 14.09 4.41
CA TYR A 154 3.02 13.30 5.42
C TYR A 154 3.95 12.23 6.02
N PRO A 155 4.05 12.13 7.36
CA PRO A 155 4.99 11.23 8.01
C PRO A 155 4.76 9.77 7.60
N LYS A 156 5.84 9.12 7.17
CA LYS A 156 5.81 7.74 6.69
C LYS A 156 5.76 6.78 7.87
N LYS A 157 4.65 6.04 8.03
CA LYS A 157 4.53 4.95 9.02
C LYS A 157 5.53 3.80 8.82
N LYS A 158 6.35 3.79 7.75
CA LYS A 158 7.31 2.71 7.42
C LYS A 158 8.29 2.42 8.55
N THR A 159 8.85 3.45 9.20
CA THR A 159 9.82 3.27 10.29
C THR A 159 9.15 2.60 11.50
N GLU A 160 7.93 3.02 11.83
CA GLU A 160 7.16 2.45 12.93
C GLU A 160 6.69 1.03 12.63
N MET A 161 6.19 0.75 11.42
CA MET A 161 5.76 -0.60 11.02
C MET A 161 6.92 -1.59 10.96
N ASN A 162 8.07 -1.19 10.43
CA ASN A 162 9.27 -2.01 10.45
C ASN A 162 9.72 -2.29 11.89
N ARG A 163 9.72 -1.26 12.74
CA ARG A 163 10.07 -1.41 14.16
C ARG A 163 9.13 -2.39 14.89
N VAL A 164 7.82 -2.26 14.69
CA VAL A 164 6.83 -3.17 15.29
C VAL A 164 7.06 -4.61 14.82
N PHE A 165 7.31 -4.82 13.52
CA PHE A 165 7.68 -6.14 12.99
C PHE A 165 8.92 -6.72 13.68
N TYR A 166 9.99 -5.93 13.81
CA TYR A 166 11.22 -6.39 14.47
C TYR A 166 11.04 -6.64 15.97
N ASP A 167 10.19 -5.86 16.64
CA ASP A 167 9.84 -6.09 18.06
C ASP A 167 9.05 -7.41 18.23
N HIS A 168 8.12 -7.72 17.32
CA HIS A 168 7.43 -9.00 17.32
C HIS A 168 8.35 -10.18 16.94
N ALA A 169 9.28 -9.98 16.00
CA ALA A 169 10.26 -11.00 15.65
C ALA A 169 11.22 -11.30 16.83
N LYS A 170 11.65 -10.27 17.57
CA LYS A 170 12.38 -10.42 18.84
C LYS A 170 11.58 -11.24 19.85
N ALA A 171 10.28 -10.96 20.00
CA ALA A 171 9.42 -11.71 20.89
C ALA A 171 9.29 -13.20 20.49
N CYS A 172 9.17 -13.50 19.20
CA CYS A 172 9.20 -14.88 18.69
C CYS A 172 10.53 -15.57 19.02
N LEU A 173 11.66 -14.89 18.83
CA LEU A 173 12.97 -15.45 19.17
C LEU A 173 13.09 -15.76 20.66
N THR A 174 12.61 -14.88 21.54
CA THR A 174 12.57 -15.13 22.99
C THR A 174 11.67 -16.30 23.36
N GLN A 175 10.57 -16.53 22.63
CA GLN A 175 9.73 -17.72 22.84
C GLN A 175 10.47 -19.00 22.43
N ILE A 176 11.16 -18.99 21.29
CA ILE A 176 11.98 -20.13 20.82
C ILE A 176 13.09 -20.45 21.83
N GLU A 177 13.76 -19.43 22.39
CA GLU A 177 14.78 -19.62 23.44
C GLU A 177 14.18 -20.29 24.68
N LYS A 178 12.98 -19.88 25.13
CA LYS A 178 12.29 -20.52 26.25
C LYS A 178 11.99 -21.99 25.97
N ILE A 179 11.51 -22.32 24.77
CA ILE A 179 11.23 -23.71 24.36
C ILE A 179 12.53 -24.52 24.35
N ARG A 180 13.62 -23.97 23.82
CA ARG A 180 14.95 -24.62 23.81
C ARG A 180 15.44 -24.93 25.23
N VAL A 181 15.30 -23.99 26.17
CA VAL A 181 15.68 -24.21 27.57
C VAL A 181 14.80 -25.29 28.23
N LYS A 182 13.49 -25.28 27.96
CA LYS A 182 12.58 -26.31 28.47
C LYS A 182 12.87 -27.70 27.88
N TYR A 183 13.24 -27.76 26.61
CA TYR A 183 13.64 -29.00 25.94
C TYR A 183 14.85 -29.65 26.64
N GLN A 184 15.87 -28.86 26.94
CA GLN A 184 17.06 -29.33 27.68
C GLN A 184 16.71 -29.85 29.07
N LYS A 185 15.67 -29.31 29.70
CA LYS A 185 15.17 -29.75 31.01
C LYS A 185 14.14 -30.89 30.92
N GLN A 186 13.84 -31.38 29.72
CA GLN A 186 12.82 -32.41 29.46
C GLN A 186 11.43 -32.03 30.02
N GLU A 187 11.09 -30.73 30.00
CA GLU A 187 9.77 -30.24 30.41
C GLU A 187 8.74 -30.38 29.27
N ALA A 188 7.44 -30.28 29.60
CA ALA A 188 6.38 -30.29 28.61
C ALA A 188 6.46 -29.05 27.68
N LEU A 189 6.50 -29.29 26.36
CA LEU A 189 6.69 -28.26 25.33
C LEU A 189 5.46 -28.02 24.43
N HIS A 190 4.47 -28.91 24.49
CA HIS A 190 3.39 -28.96 23.50
C HIS A 190 2.67 -27.61 23.33
N ASP A 191 2.24 -27.02 24.44
CA ASP A 191 1.51 -25.75 24.43
C ASP A 191 2.39 -24.57 23.98
N ASP A 192 3.67 -24.58 24.35
CA ASP A 192 4.62 -23.53 23.96
C ASP A 192 4.94 -23.60 22.46
N LEU A 193 5.09 -24.80 21.90
CA LEU A 193 5.28 -25.01 20.45
C LEU A 193 4.08 -24.52 19.65
N ILE A 194 2.86 -24.84 20.08
CA ILE A 194 1.63 -24.34 19.43
C ILE A 194 1.57 -22.81 19.50
N ALA A 195 1.87 -22.23 20.66
CA ALA A 195 1.88 -20.77 20.83
C ALA A 195 2.92 -20.09 19.92
N ALA A 196 4.11 -20.66 19.80
CA ALA A 196 5.18 -20.11 18.96
C ALA A 196 4.86 -20.22 17.46
N TRP A 197 4.28 -21.34 17.01
CA TRP A 197 3.78 -21.47 15.64
C TRP A 197 2.70 -20.43 15.31
N LYS A 198 1.77 -20.20 16.25
CA LYS A 198 0.74 -19.17 16.10
C LYS A 198 1.33 -17.76 16.03
N ALA A 199 2.37 -17.48 16.83
CA ALA A 199 3.08 -16.20 16.79
C ALA A 199 3.82 -16.01 15.44
N LEU A 200 4.47 -17.06 14.92
CA LEU A 200 5.12 -17.04 13.60
C LEU A 200 4.11 -16.80 12.47
N GLN A 201 2.93 -17.44 12.52
CA GLN A 201 1.87 -17.20 11.54
C GLN A 201 1.38 -15.74 11.57
N ALA A 202 1.21 -15.16 12.76
CA ALA A 202 0.86 -13.75 12.89
C ALA A 202 1.95 -12.83 12.30
N LEU A 203 3.23 -13.14 12.53
CA LEU A 203 4.36 -12.41 11.97
C LEU A 203 4.43 -12.50 10.43
N LYS A 204 4.14 -13.69 9.87
CA LYS A 204 3.98 -13.88 8.41
C LYS A 204 2.87 -13.01 7.84
N GLN A 205 1.72 -12.96 8.52
CA GLN A 205 0.59 -12.12 8.10
C GLN A 205 0.92 -10.62 8.22
N GLU A 206 1.67 -10.22 9.24
CA GLU A 206 2.13 -8.85 9.42
C GLU A 206 3.10 -8.44 8.29
N ARG A 207 4.08 -9.28 7.95
CA ARG A 207 4.94 -9.05 6.77
C ARG A 207 4.10 -8.93 5.50
N MET A 208 3.15 -9.83 5.27
CA MET A 208 2.27 -9.74 4.10
C MET A 208 1.47 -8.44 4.09
N THR A 209 1.07 -7.94 5.25
CA THR A 209 0.41 -6.63 5.36
C THR A 209 1.38 -5.50 5.05
N ILE A 210 2.61 -5.53 5.55
CA ILE A 210 3.64 -4.52 5.27
C ILE A 210 4.04 -4.50 3.78
N VAL A 211 4.17 -5.68 3.16
CA VAL A 211 4.58 -5.86 1.76
C VAL A 211 3.43 -5.58 0.79
N ASN A 212 2.21 -6.05 1.09
CA ASN A 212 1.03 -5.85 0.23
C ASN A 212 0.28 -4.55 0.53
N ASP A 213 0.59 -3.85 1.61
CA ASP A 213 0.24 -2.44 1.75
C ASP A 213 0.96 -1.72 0.63
N SER A 214 0.22 -1.58 -0.47
CA SER A 214 0.66 -1.09 -1.77
C SER A 214 1.18 0.34 -1.69
N SER A 215 1.15 0.95 -0.48
CA SER A 215 1.78 2.18 -0.02
C SER A 215 3.24 2.33 -0.41
N PHE A 216 3.88 1.18 -0.53
CA PHE A 216 5.28 1.06 -0.83
C PHE A 216 5.37 0.20 -2.09
N VAL A 217 6.02 0.72 -3.12
CA VAL A 217 6.70 -0.17 -4.06
C VAL A 217 8.00 -0.50 -3.33
N PRO A 218 8.16 -1.68 -2.71
CA PRO A 218 9.49 -2.07 -2.31
C PRO A 218 10.26 -2.26 -3.61
N LYS A 219 11.45 -1.68 -3.73
CA LYS A 219 12.47 -2.44 -4.45
C LYS A 219 12.54 -3.77 -3.72
N VAL A 220 12.41 -4.87 -4.45
CA VAL A 220 12.36 -6.24 -3.88
C VAL A 220 13.48 -6.46 -2.84
N GLU A 221 14.63 -5.78 -3.05
CA GLU A 221 15.80 -5.64 -2.18
C GLU A 221 15.51 -5.21 -0.71
N ASP A 222 14.50 -4.38 -0.42
CA ASP A 222 14.20 -3.92 0.96
C ASP A 222 13.42 -4.96 1.80
N SER A 223 12.87 -6.00 1.16
CA SER A 223 11.95 -6.99 1.78
C SER A 223 12.58 -8.36 2.05
N GLU A 224 13.82 -8.54 1.63
CA GLU A 224 14.63 -9.73 1.85
C GLU A 224 14.97 -9.98 3.33
N PRO A 225 15.32 -8.95 4.15
CA PRO A 225 15.71 -9.21 5.55
C PRO A 225 14.55 -9.75 6.39
N MET A 226 13.33 -9.23 6.20
CA MET A 226 12.14 -9.73 6.91
C MET A 226 11.78 -11.15 6.48
N LEU A 227 11.98 -11.48 5.21
CA LEU A 227 11.73 -12.83 4.69
C LEU A 227 12.75 -13.83 5.24
N SER A 228 14.03 -13.47 5.22
CA SER A 228 15.12 -14.25 5.81
C SER A 228 14.85 -14.53 7.28
N LEU A 229 14.47 -13.49 8.05
CA LEU A 229 14.19 -13.62 9.46
C LEU A 229 13.02 -14.58 9.76
N ILE A 230 11.93 -14.48 9.00
CA ILE A 230 10.80 -15.41 9.12
C ILE A 230 11.23 -16.84 8.78
N HIS A 231 12.06 -17.02 7.75
CA HIS A 231 12.54 -18.33 7.34
C HIS A 231 13.43 -18.96 8.40
N ASP A 232 14.33 -18.18 8.99
CA ASP A 232 15.20 -18.65 10.07
C ASP A 232 14.36 -19.05 11.31
N LEU A 233 13.37 -18.23 11.72
CA LEU A 233 12.46 -18.56 12.82
C LEU A 233 11.61 -19.81 12.54
N GLU A 234 11.15 -20.00 11.30
CA GLU A 234 10.41 -21.18 10.86
C GLU A 234 11.27 -22.44 10.92
N GLN A 235 12.50 -22.37 10.42
CA GLN A 235 13.44 -23.49 10.51
C GLN A 235 13.73 -23.85 11.97
N MET A 236 13.94 -22.87 12.86
CA MET A 236 14.13 -23.15 14.29
C MET A 236 12.95 -23.90 14.91
N LEU A 237 11.71 -23.47 14.64
CA LEU A 237 10.53 -24.14 15.16
C LEU A 237 10.35 -25.55 14.62
N HIS A 238 10.67 -25.77 13.34
CA HIS A 238 10.63 -27.10 12.75
C HIS A 238 11.67 -28.04 13.39
N ASN A 239 12.90 -27.56 13.61
CA ASN A 239 13.92 -28.33 14.32
C ASN A 239 13.47 -28.67 15.76
N LEU A 240 12.89 -27.71 16.49
CA LEU A 240 12.35 -27.95 17.83
C LEU A 240 11.18 -28.94 17.85
N GLU A 241 10.33 -28.93 16.84
CA GLU A 241 9.22 -29.89 16.71
C GLU A 241 9.74 -31.32 16.47
N ILE A 242 10.77 -31.49 15.64
CA ILE A 242 11.43 -32.78 15.43
C ILE A 242 12.06 -33.27 16.74
N LEU A 243 12.79 -32.39 17.43
CA LEU A 243 13.43 -32.70 18.72
C LEU A 243 12.40 -33.06 19.79
N TYR A 244 11.23 -32.41 19.81
CA TYR A 244 10.13 -32.72 20.73
C TYR A 244 9.58 -34.15 20.53
N HIS A 245 9.46 -34.62 19.29
CA HIS A 245 9.01 -36.00 19.01
C HIS A 245 10.10 -37.05 19.28
N HIS A 246 11.34 -36.62 19.54
CA HIS A 246 12.49 -37.47 19.84
C HIS A 246 13.20 -37.05 21.14
N PRO A 247 12.56 -37.23 22.32
CA PRO A 247 13.09 -36.79 23.61
C PRO A 247 14.37 -37.53 24.02
N ILE A 248 15.28 -36.82 24.71
CA ILE A 248 16.59 -37.28 25.19
C ILE A 248 16.44 -38.58 26.01
N SER A 249 16.82 -39.73 25.43
CA SER A 249 16.85 -41.05 26.09
C SER A 249 18.21 -41.72 25.88
N GLU A 250 18.69 -42.45 26.90
CA GLU A 250 20.02 -43.08 26.90
C GLU A 250 20.13 -44.29 25.95
N ASP A 251 19.02 -45.00 25.70
CA ASP A 251 18.98 -46.17 24.81
C ASP A 251 18.55 -45.81 23.37
N ARG A 252 19.42 -45.20 22.57
CA ARG A 252 19.12 -44.85 21.17
C ARG A 252 20.03 -45.53 20.17
N GLU A 253 19.46 -45.91 19.03
CA GLU A 253 20.23 -46.35 17.88
C GLU A 253 21.20 -45.24 17.43
N PRO A 254 22.44 -45.57 17.02
CA PRO A 254 23.47 -44.58 16.65
C PRO A 254 23.00 -43.59 15.57
N GLY A 255 22.22 -44.06 14.58
CA GLY A 255 21.69 -43.20 13.53
C GLY A 255 20.68 -42.15 14.04
N LEU A 256 19.96 -42.44 15.12
CA LEU A 256 19.03 -41.49 15.72
C LEU A 256 19.78 -40.40 16.52
N GLN A 257 20.89 -40.75 17.16
CA GLN A 257 21.75 -39.77 17.85
C GLN A 257 22.37 -38.77 16.87
N GLU A 258 22.80 -39.24 15.69
CA GLU A 258 23.34 -38.37 14.64
C GLU A 258 22.30 -37.36 14.13
N VAL A 259 21.08 -37.82 13.86
CA VAL A 259 19.97 -36.95 13.43
C VAL A 259 19.62 -35.88 14.47
N ILE A 260 19.58 -36.26 15.75
CA ILE A 260 19.27 -35.31 16.84
C ILE A 260 20.38 -34.27 16.98
N SER A 261 21.64 -34.71 16.97
CA SER A 261 22.80 -33.80 17.05
C SER A 261 22.79 -32.80 15.90
N PHE A 262 22.43 -33.25 14.69
CA PHE A 262 22.28 -32.37 13.53
C PHE A 262 21.21 -31.28 13.73
N HIS A 263 20.05 -31.64 14.29
CA HIS A 263 18.97 -30.69 14.55
C HIS A 263 19.32 -29.70 15.68
N GLU A 264 20.02 -30.16 16.72
CA GLU A 264 20.53 -29.30 17.80
C GLU A 264 21.59 -28.31 17.30
N GLU A 265 22.58 -28.77 16.52
CA GLU A 265 23.61 -27.91 15.94
C GLU A 265 23.01 -26.88 14.97
N THR A 266 22.05 -27.32 14.15
CA THR A 266 21.35 -26.43 13.21
C THR A 266 20.56 -25.35 13.96
N LEU A 267 19.85 -25.72 15.03
CA LEU A 267 19.12 -24.79 15.88
C LEU A 267 20.07 -23.74 16.49
N ASP A 268 21.21 -24.17 17.03
CA ASP A 268 22.19 -23.30 17.67
C ASP A 268 22.84 -22.32 16.69
N ARG A 269 23.19 -22.83 15.49
CA ARG A 269 23.74 -22.01 14.40
C ARG A 269 22.75 -20.94 13.95
N LEU A 270 21.49 -21.33 13.71
CA LEU A 270 20.44 -20.40 13.28
C LEU A 270 20.14 -19.37 14.38
N TYR A 271 20.08 -19.80 15.64
CA TYR A 271 19.85 -18.91 16.77
C TYR A 271 20.95 -17.85 16.88
N GLY A 272 22.22 -18.26 16.83
CA GLY A 272 23.37 -17.35 16.85
C GLY A 272 23.35 -16.34 15.71
N LYS A 273 23.07 -16.79 14.47
CA LYS A 273 22.92 -15.93 13.29
C LYS A 273 21.80 -14.90 13.49
N THR A 274 20.62 -15.35 13.89
CA THR A 274 19.42 -14.52 14.03
C THR A 274 19.58 -13.46 15.13
N VAL A 275 20.21 -13.81 16.25
CA VAL A 275 20.54 -12.85 17.32
C VAL A 275 21.44 -11.73 16.81
N GLN A 276 22.42 -12.04 15.96
CA GLN A 276 23.33 -11.02 15.39
C GLN A 276 22.61 -10.14 14.39
N GLU A 277 21.80 -10.72 13.49
CA GLU A 277 21.00 -9.96 12.52
C GLU A 277 20.05 -8.98 13.22
N ILE A 278 19.37 -9.42 14.28
CA ILE A 278 18.46 -8.58 15.06
C ILE A 278 19.18 -7.45 15.82
N LYS A 279 20.46 -7.59 16.17
CA LYS A 279 21.25 -6.53 16.85
C LYS A 279 21.69 -5.40 15.91
N VAL A 280 21.83 -5.70 14.62
CA VAL A 280 22.28 -4.74 13.60
C VAL A 280 21.13 -3.86 13.09
N ILE A 281 19.89 -4.24 13.38
CA ILE A 281 18.64 -3.60 12.96
C ILE A 281 18.07 -2.72 14.08
#